data_AF-A0A8W8JKS3-F1
#
_entry.id   AF-A0A8W8JKS3-F1
#
_cell.length_a   1.000
_cell.length_b   1.000
_cell.length_c   1.000
_cell.angle_alpha   90.00
_cell.angle_beta   90.00
_cell.angle_gamma   90.00
#
_symmetry.space_group_name_H-M   'P 1'
#
loop_
_entity.id
_entity.type
_entity.pdbx_description
1 polymer ?
#
loop_
_entity_poly.entity_id
_entity_poly.type
_entity_poly.pdbx_seq_one_letter_code
_entity_poly.pdbx_strand_id
1 'polypeptide(L)'
;QCYWISQKCTKPERFEYHCLPDRYHKQFIEVCAPTKWIVGMNCPFYDMEKHIIEPNYNHKCKGQCPQYYCSSSVYEYPGCFERVQKKITKDVEGDNQECTCNQPVYFLLIILVVFLCLHLCFRIHEICQPNRFYRCFLKKSSTENDEESAELKLEQNKTEHFC
;
A
#
# COMPACT_ATOMS: atom_id res chain seq x y z
N GLN A 1 20.98 -12.77 -20.78
CA GLN A 1 21.15 -14.06 -21.47
C GLN A 1 20.40 -15.10 -20.66
N CYS A 2 19.58 -15.91 -21.31
CA CYS A 2 18.61 -16.82 -20.68
C CYS A 2 19.26 -18.20 -20.42
N TYR A 3 19.64 -18.49 -19.18
CA TYR A 3 20.50 -19.65 -18.88
C TYR A 3 19.76 -20.91 -18.39
N TRP A 4 18.45 -20.85 -18.11
CA TRP A 4 17.73 -21.92 -17.40
C TRP A 4 16.81 -22.79 -18.28
N ILE A 5 16.76 -22.60 -19.59
CA ILE A 5 15.86 -23.36 -20.47
C ILE A 5 16.55 -24.64 -20.99
N SER A 6 15.98 -25.80 -20.67
CA SER A 6 16.43 -27.11 -21.15
C SER A 6 15.61 -27.58 -22.36
N GLN A 7 16.14 -27.38 -23.58
CA GLN A 7 15.58 -27.91 -24.83
C GLN A 7 16.69 -28.17 -25.87
N LYS A 8 16.42 -28.96 -26.92
CA LYS A 8 17.41 -29.30 -27.98
C LYS A 8 17.10 -28.71 -29.37
N CYS A 9 15.96 -28.06 -29.55
CA CYS A 9 15.48 -27.52 -30.82
C CYS A 9 16.17 -26.21 -31.25
N THR A 10 16.67 -25.43 -30.28
CA THR A 10 17.27 -24.11 -30.51
C THR A 10 18.48 -23.94 -29.60
N LYS A 11 19.57 -23.39 -30.14
CA LYS A 11 20.76 -23.07 -29.36
C LYS A 11 20.41 -22.08 -28.22
N PRO A 12 20.89 -22.31 -26.98
CA PRO A 12 20.63 -21.42 -25.85
C PRO A 12 21.00 -19.95 -26.11
N GLU A 13 22.04 -19.70 -26.91
CA GLU A 13 22.47 -18.34 -27.29
C GLU A 13 21.41 -17.52 -28.04
N ARG A 14 20.44 -18.19 -28.68
CA ARG A 14 19.35 -17.54 -29.42
C ARG A 14 18.15 -17.18 -28.54
N PHE A 15 18.17 -17.57 -27.27
CA PHE A 15 17.13 -17.20 -26.34
C PHE A 15 17.39 -15.80 -25.78
N GLU A 16 16.43 -14.93 -26.02
CA GLU A 16 16.43 -13.57 -25.50
C GLU A 16 15.28 -13.40 -24.50
N TYR A 17 15.46 -12.43 -23.62
CA TYR A 17 14.42 -12.05 -22.68
C TYR A 17 13.33 -11.26 -23.43
N HIS A 18 12.08 -11.60 -23.18
CA HIS A 18 10.93 -10.89 -23.70
C HIS A 18 9.93 -10.64 -22.58
N CYS A 19 9.36 -9.44 -22.55
CA CYS A 19 8.18 -9.10 -21.76
C CYS A 19 7.06 -8.75 -22.73
N LEU A 20 6.08 -9.64 -22.89
CA LEU A 20 5.05 -9.55 -23.93
C LEU A 20 3.64 -9.66 -23.34
N PRO A 21 2.64 -9.01 -23.93
CA PRO A 21 1.25 -9.30 -23.64
C PRO A 21 0.91 -10.77 -23.88
N ASP A 22 -0.04 -11.31 -23.13
CA ASP A 22 -0.74 -12.53 -23.53
C ASP A 22 -1.64 -12.27 -24.75
N ARG A 23 -2.19 -13.34 -25.34
CA ARG A 23 -3.09 -13.25 -26.51
C ARG A 23 -4.24 -12.26 -26.30
N TYR A 24 -4.74 -12.15 -25.06
CA TYR A 24 -5.90 -11.35 -24.72
C TYR A 24 -5.56 -9.94 -24.20
N HIS A 25 -4.28 -9.57 -24.11
CA HIS A 25 -3.81 -8.30 -23.54
C HIS A 25 -4.34 -8.04 -22.12
N LYS A 26 -4.44 -9.11 -21.32
CA LYS A 26 -4.87 -9.08 -19.93
C LYS A 26 -3.69 -8.93 -18.98
N GLN A 27 -2.52 -9.45 -19.34
CA GLN A 27 -1.33 -9.45 -18.49
C GLN A 27 -0.04 -9.40 -19.31
N PHE A 28 1.06 -9.05 -18.64
CA PHE A 28 2.40 -9.23 -19.17
C PHE A 28 2.96 -10.59 -18.80
N ILE A 29 3.71 -11.16 -19.73
CA ILE A 29 4.37 -12.45 -19.62
C ILE A 29 5.87 -12.23 -19.83
N GLU A 30 6.65 -12.46 -18.78
CA GLU A 30 8.10 -12.44 -18.83
C GLU A 30 8.60 -13.84 -19.17
N VAL A 31 9.26 -13.97 -20.32
CA VAL A 31 9.72 -15.25 -20.84
C VAL A 31 11.08 -15.12 -21.50
N CYS A 32 11.79 -16.23 -21.47
CA CYS A 32 12.97 -16.43 -22.28
C CYS A 32 12.55 -17.27 -23.51
N ALA A 33 12.67 -16.70 -24.70
CA ALA A 33 12.24 -17.37 -25.92
C ALA A 33 13.16 -17.01 -27.11
N PRO A 34 13.16 -17.81 -28.17
CA PRO A 34 13.86 -17.43 -29.39
C PRO A 34 13.23 -16.20 -30.03
N THR A 35 14.07 -15.26 -30.47
CA THR A 35 13.63 -14.07 -31.22
C THR A 35 12.89 -14.49 -32.49
N LYS A 36 11.75 -13.85 -32.75
CA LYS A 36 10.90 -14.08 -33.91
C LYS A 36 10.72 -12.81 -34.72
N TRP A 37 10.71 -12.94 -36.03
CA TRP A 37 10.34 -11.85 -36.92
C TRP A 37 8.85 -11.57 -36.85
N ILE A 38 8.51 -10.33 -36.52
CA ILE A 38 7.15 -9.82 -36.48
C ILE A 38 6.87 -9.07 -37.77
N VAL A 39 5.82 -9.48 -38.47
CA VAL A 39 5.48 -9.01 -39.82
C VAL A 39 4.20 -8.19 -39.80
N GLY A 40 4.13 -7.15 -40.61
CA GLY A 40 2.89 -6.46 -40.99
C GLY A 40 2.41 -5.43 -39.97
N MET A 41 3.34 -4.73 -39.31
CA MET A 41 3.05 -3.71 -38.28
C MET A 41 2.15 -4.24 -37.16
N ASN A 42 2.24 -5.54 -36.86
CA ASN A 42 1.49 -6.17 -35.79
C ASN A 42 2.29 -6.08 -34.48
N CYS A 43 1.60 -6.11 -33.35
CA CYS A 43 2.23 -6.32 -32.05
C CYS A 43 2.41 -7.82 -31.79
N PRO A 44 3.54 -8.29 -31.26
CA PRO A 44 3.67 -9.66 -30.80
C PRO A 44 2.89 -9.90 -29.52
N PHE A 45 2.49 -11.14 -29.30
CA PHE A 45 2.03 -11.66 -28.01
C PHE A 45 2.73 -12.98 -27.71
N TYR A 46 2.78 -13.36 -26.45
CA TYR A 46 3.20 -14.70 -26.05
C TYR A 46 2.00 -15.63 -25.96
N ASP A 47 2.03 -16.71 -26.73
CA ASP A 47 1.07 -17.80 -26.67
C ASP A 47 1.47 -18.77 -25.56
N MET A 48 0.76 -18.73 -24.44
CA MET A 48 1.03 -19.61 -23.30
C MET A 48 0.70 -21.08 -23.57
N GLU A 49 -0.22 -21.37 -24.50
CA GLU A 49 -0.60 -22.75 -24.83
C GLU A 49 0.47 -23.40 -25.71
N LYS A 50 0.99 -22.64 -26.68
CA LYS A 50 2.00 -23.12 -27.62
C LYS A 50 3.44 -22.85 -27.17
N HIS A 51 3.62 -22.06 -26.12
CA HIS A 51 4.92 -21.57 -25.63
C HIS A 51 5.77 -20.85 -26.68
N ILE A 52 5.13 -20.06 -27.55
CA ILE A 52 5.81 -19.32 -28.63
C ILE A 52 5.38 -17.87 -28.70
N ILE A 53 6.24 -17.03 -29.27
CA ILE A 53 5.90 -15.67 -29.66
C ILE A 53 5.14 -15.74 -31.00
N GLU A 54 4.03 -15.00 -31.13
CA GLU A 54 3.27 -14.89 -32.37
C GLU A 54 2.90 -13.43 -32.66
N PRO A 55 2.84 -13.03 -33.94
CA PRO A 55 2.26 -11.74 -34.31
C PRO A 55 0.75 -11.74 -34.02
N ASN A 56 0.26 -10.68 -33.41
CA ASN A 56 -1.16 -10.47 -33.22
C ASN A 56 -1.78 -9.77 -34.42
N TYR A 57 -2.36 -10.54 -35.35
CA TYR A 57 -2.99 -9.97 -36.55
C TYR A 57 -4.21 -9.08 -36.26
N ASN A 58 -4.84 -9.26 -35.09
CA ASN A 58 -5.97 -8.46 -34.63
C ASN A 58 -5.53 -7.21 -33.86
N HIS A 59 -4.23 -7.08 -33.56
CA HIS A 59 -3.69 -5.94 -32.83
C HIS A 59 -2.54 -5.31 -33.59
N LYS A 60 -2.91 -4.31 -34.39
CA LYS A 60 -1.95 -3.44 -35.07
C LYS A 60 -1.24 -2.55 -34.06
N CYS A 61 0.04 -2.40 -34.30
CA CYS A 61 0.89 -1.48 -33.58
C CYS A 61 0.42 -0.04 -33.85
N LYS A 62 0.24 0.73 -32.78
CA LYS A 62 -0.13 2.15 -32.87
C LYS A 62 1.14 2.99 -32.90
N GLY A 63 1.25 3.87 -33.90
CA GLY A 63 2.40 4.77 -34.07
C GLY A 63 3.38 4.29 -35.14
N GLN A 64 4.66 4.66 -35.00
CA GLN A 64 5.71 4.32 -35.95
C GLN A 64 6.27 2.94 -35.65
N CYS A 65 5.67 1.92 -36.28
CA CYS A 65 6.15 0.55 -36.19
C CYS A 65 6.59 0.10 -37.57
N PRO A 66 7.79 -0.48 -37.72
CA PRO A 66 8.26 -0.93 -39.02
C PRO A 66 7.41 -2.09 -39.53
N GLN A 67 7.44 -2.31 -40.84
CA GLN A 67 6.73 -3.43 -41.46
C GLN A 67 7.28 -4.79 -40.98
N TYR A 68 8.56 -4.84 -40.59
CA TYR A 68 9.25 -6.01 -40.08
C TYR A 68 10.17 -5.62 -38.93
N TYR A 69 10.16 -6.37 -37.83
CA TYR A 69 11.10 -6.20 -36.72
C TYR A 69 11.28 -7.49 -35.92
N CYS A 70 12.32 -7.53 -35.09
CA CYS A 70 12.58 -8.63 -34.18
C CYS A 70 11.73 -8.52 -32.92
N SER A 71 11.18 -9.62 -32.43
CA SER A 71 10.39 -9.61 -31.19
C SER A 71 11.16 -9.13 -29.96
N SER A 72 12.50 -9.12 -29.99
CA SER A 72 13.33 -8.56 -28.92
C SER A 72 13.38 -7.03 -28.92
N SER A 73 13.11 -6.37 -30.05
CA SER A 73 13.06 -4.90 -30.15
C SER A 73 11.66 -4.33 -29.92
N VAL A 74 10.70 -5.15 -29.48
CA VAL A 74 9.30 -4.70 -29.27
C VAL A 74 9.18 -3.57 -28.24
N TYR A 75 10.12 -3.45 -27.30
CA TYR A 75 10.13 -2.39 -26.29
C TYR A 75 10.20 -0.99 -26.90
N GLU A 76 10.69 -0.87 -28.14
CA GLU A 76 10.75 0.37 -28.91
C GLU A 76 9.37 0.83 -29.38
N TYR A 77 8.35 -0.03 -29.30
CA TYR A 77 6.99 0.24 -29.77
C TYR A 77 6.00 0.25 -28.60
N PRO A 78 5.98 1.31 -27.77
CA PRO A 78 5.13 1.39 -26.57
C PRO A 78 3.64 1.26 -26.87
N GLY A 79 3.22 1.60 -28.10
CA GLY A 79 1.84 1.44 -28.58
C GLY A 79 1.32 0.00 -28.50
N CYS A 80 2.20 -1.01 -28.46
CA CYS A 80 1.82 -2.41 -28.28
C CYS A 80 1.45 -2.78 -26.84
N PHE A 81 1.82 -1.96 -25.86
CA PHE A 81 1.62 -2.26 -24.44
C PHE A 81 0.48 -1.46 -23.80
N GLU A 82 0.02 -0.39 -24.46
CA GLU A 82 -1.01 0.52 -23.93
C GLU A 82 -2.25 -0.21 -23.40
N ARG A 83 -2.73 -1.23 -24.11
CA ARG A 83 -3.97 -1.93 -23.73
C ARG A 83 -3.81 -2.68 -22.41
N VAL A 84 -2.69 -3.38 -22.25
CA VAL A 84 -2.37 -4.12 -21.03
C VAL A 84 -2.15 -3.15 -19.88
N GLN A 85 -1.37 -2.08 -20.10
CA GLN A 85 -1.12 -1.06 -19.09
C GLN A 85 -2.41 -0.40 -18.61
N LYS A 86 -3.28 0.04 -19.53
CA LYS A 86 -4.58 0.63 -19.18
C LYS A 86 -5.46 -0.33 -18.38
N LYS A 87 -5.38 -1.63 -18.67
CA LYS A 87 -6.14 -2.62 -17.93
C LYS A 87 -5.58 -2.79 -16.52
N ILE A 88 -4.27 -2.97 -16.38
CA ILE A 88 -3.61 -3.07 -15.07
C ILE A 88 -3.90 -1.83 -14.22
N THR A 89 -3.84 -0.62 -14.80
CA THR A 89 -4.17 0.62 -14.06
C THR A 89 -5.61 0.63 -13.57
N LYS A 90 -6.58 0.16 -14.38
CA LYS A 90 -7.98 0.06 -13.96
C LYS A 90 -8.18 -0.99 -12.86
N ASP A 91 -7.49 -2.11 -12.97
CA ASP A 91 -7.56 -3.18 -11.97
C ASP A 91 -6.96 -2.69 -10.64
N VAL A 92 -5.86 -1.92 -10.67
CA VAL A 92 -5.25 -1.27 -9.50
C VAL A 92 -6.11 -0.16 -8.91
N GLU A 93 -6.80 0.64 -9.73
CA GLU A 93 -7.72 1.67 -9.23
C GLU A 93 -8.99 1.06 -8.59
N GLY A 94 -9.40 -0.13 -9.05
CA GLY A 94 -10.45 -0.93 -8.42
C GLY A 94 -10.00 -1.69 -7.16
N ASP A 95 -8.70 -1.92 -7.03
CA ASP A 95 -8.06 -2.63 -5.92
C ASP A 95 -7.14 -1.65 -5.17
N ASN A 96 -7.73 -0.76 -4.36
CA ASN A 96 -6.99 0.06 -3.39
C ASN A 96 -6.40 -0.81 -2.26
N GLN A 97 -5.69 -1.88 -2.60
CA GLN A 97 -4.88 -2.65 -1.69
C GLN A 97 -3.45 -2.15 -1.81
N GLU A 98 -3.11 -1.22 -0.91
CA GLU A 98 -1.78 -0.66 -0.77
C GLU A 98 -0.82 -1.77 -0.32
N CYS A 99 -0.05 -2.34 -1.26
CA CYS A 99 1.04 -3.26 -0.95
C CYS A 99 2.16 -2.50 -0.25
N THR A 100 2.02 -2.28 1.07
CA THR A 100 3.06 -1.66 1.88
C THR A 100 4.01 -2.73 2.41
N CYS A 101 5.23 -2.77 1.87
CA CYS A 101 6.33 -3.59 2.36
C CYS A 101 6.82 -3.19 3.78
N ASN A 102 6.15 -2.24 4.43
CA ASN A 102 6.52 -1.66 5.73
C ASN A 102 5.70 -2.19 6.93
N GLN A 103 4.81 -3.15 6.73
CA GLN A 103 3.93 -3.67 7.78
C GLN A 103 4.67 -4.10 9.08
N PRO A 104 5.77 -4.87 9.07
CA PRO A 104 6.33 -5.38 10.34
C PRO A 104 7.04 -4.31 11.18
N VAL A 105 7.66 -3.30 10.56
CA VAL A 105 8.43 -2.27 11.30
C VAL A 105 7.49 -1.30 12.03
N TYR A 106 6.36 -0.95 11.42
CA TYR A 106 5.38 -0.06 12.02
C TYR A 106 4.69 -0.70 13.24
N PHE A 107 4.33 -1.99 13.16
CA PHE A 107 3.80 -2.72 14.32
C PHE A 107 4.79 -2.76 15.49
N LEU A 108 6.08 -2.96 15.22
CA LEU A 108 7.11 -2.93 16.27
C LEU A 108 7.24 -1.54 16.91
N LEU A 109 7.15 -0.46 16.13
CA LEU A 109 7.19 0.91 16.66
C LEU A 109 5.98 1.23 17.55
N ILE A 110 4.77 0.83 17.15
CA ILE A 110 3.56 1.02 17.97
C ILE A 110 3.71 0.31 19.32
N ILE A 111 4.15 -0.95 19.29
CA ILE A 111 4.33 -1.75 20.50
C ILE A 111 5.32 -1.07 21.46
N LEU A 112 6.46 -0.59 20.95
CA LEU A 112 7.45 0.14 21.75
C LEU A 112 6.87 1.41 22.39
N VAL A 113 6.09 2.20 21.65
CA VAL A 113 5.46 3.43 22.18
C VAL A 113 4.47 3.10 23.30
N VAL A 114 3.62 2.09 23.12
CA VAL A 114 2.64 1.68 24.13
C VAL A 114 3.33 1.23 25.43
N PHE A 115 4.40 0.43 25.33
CA PHE A 115 5.17 0.01 26.49
C PHE A 115 5.79 1.20 27.23
N LEU A 116 6.35 2.18 26.51
CA LEU A 116 6.89 3.40 27.13
C LEU A 116 5.81 4.19 27.86
N CYS A 117 4.63 4.35 27.26
CA CYS A 117 3.50 5.03 27.90
C CYS A 117 3.07 4.32 29.18
N LEU A 118 2.90 3.00 29.16
CA LEU A 118 2.54 2.22 30.35
C LEU A 118 3.59 2.32 31.46
N HIS A 119 4.87 2.30 31.08
CA HIS A 119 5.96 2.41 32.04
C HIS A 119 6.02 3.80 32.68
N LEU A 120 5.78 4.87 31.90
CA LEU A 120 5.64 6.23 32.42
C LEU A 120 4.43 6.35 33.35
N CYS A 121 3.28 5.77 32.98
CA CYS A 121 2.10 5.73 33.83
C CYS A 121 2.35 4.99 35.15
N PHE A 122 3.08 3.87 35.12
CA PHE A 122 3.44 3.13 36.32
C PHE A 122 4.37 3.93 37.24
N ARG A 123 5.38 4.60 36.67
CA ARG A 123 6.28 5.48 37.44
C ARG A 123 5.54 6.68 38.03
N ILE A 124 4.64 7.29 37.28
CA ILE A 124 3.80 8.38 37.76
C ILE A 124 2.84 7.86 38.84
N HIS A 125 2.30 6.65 38.72
CA HIS A 125 1.46 6.03 39.74
C HIS A 125 2.23 5.71 41.04
N GLU A 126 3.49 5.27 40.96
CA GLU A 126 4.38 5.12 42.13
C GLU A 126 4.68 6.47 42.81
N ILE A 127 4.82 7.55 42.04
CA ILE A 127 5.01 8.92 42.55
C ILE A 127 3.70 9.50 43.11
N CYS A 128 2.57 9.19 42.49
CA CYS A 128 1.23 9.62 42.87
C CYS A 128 0.55 8.68 43.89
N GLN A 129 1.24 7.64 44.38
CA GLN A 129 0.96 7.08 45.68
C GLN A 129 1.72 7.89 46.73
N PRO A 130 1.14 8.97 47.31
CA PRO A 130 1.66 9.46 48.55
C PRO A 130 1.56 8.30 49.54
N ASN A 131 2.70 8.00 50.14
CA ASN A 131 2.86 7.21 51.34
C ASN A 131 1.58 7.30 52.20
N ARG A 132 0.89 6.17 52.40
CA ARG A 132 -0.41 6.06 53.06
C ARG A 132 -0.28 6.24 54.59
N PHE A 133 0.46 7.25 55.07
CA PHE A 133 0.85 7.37 56.47
C PHE A 133 0.53 8.73 57.16
N TYR A 134 0.13 9.81 56.47
CA TYR A 134 -0.05 11.12 57.16
C TYR A 134 -1.35 11.92 56.92
N ARG A 135 -2.44 11.35 56.40
CA ARG A 135 -3.71 12.10 56.23
C ARG A 135 -4.91 11.57 57.02
N CYS A 136 -4.67 10.99 58.19
CA CYS A 136 -5.75 10.73 59.17
C CYS A 136 -5.87 11.80 60.28
N PHE A 137 -5.04 12.85 60.31
CA PHE A 137 -5.01 13.77 61.46
C PHE A 137 -5.60 15.18 61.24
N LEU A 138 -5.90 15.61 60.01
CA LEU A 138 -6.28 17.01 59.73
C LEU A 138 -7.69 17.23 59.17
N LYS A 139 -8.55 16.20 59.10
CA LYS A 139 -9.94 16.33 58.60
C LYS A 139 -11.00 16.27 59.70
N LYS A 140 -10.69 16.69 60.94
CA LYS A 140 -11.67 16.80 62.03
C LYS A 140 -12.16 18.23 62.32
N SER A 141 -11.66 19.25 61.61
CA SER A 141 -11.91 20.65 61.97
C SER A 141 -12.77 21.46 60.99
N SER A 142 -13.26 20.89 59.89
CA SER A 142 -13.78 21.68 58.76
C SER A 142 -15.16 21.27 58.25
N THR A 143 -15.90 20.43 58.97
CA THR A 143 -17.22 19.95 58.55
C THR A 143 -18.38 20.64 59.27
N GLU A 144 -18.13 21.73 60.00
CA GLU A 144 -19.16 22.39 60.82
C GLU A 144 -19.50 23.83 60.36
N ASN A 145 -18.77 24.41 59.40
CA ASN A 145 -18.92 25.83 59.03
C ASN A 145 -19.48 26.09 57.62
N ASP A 146 -19.73 25.05 56.80
CA ASP A 146 -20.10 25.25 55.40
C ASP A 146 -21.63 25.18 55.13
N GLU A 147 -22.42 24.76 56.12
CA GLU A 147 -23.89 24.65 55.98
C GLU A 147 -24.61 25.98 56.32
N GLU A 148 -23.95 26.90 57.04
CA GLU A 148 -24.50 28.20 57.43
C GLU A 148 -24.30 29.31 56.36
N SER A 149 -23.35 29.13 55.43
CA SER A 149 -23.02 30.16 54.43
C SER A 149 -23.83 30.09 53.11
N ALA A 150 -24.63 29.04 52.91
CA ALA A 150 -25.39 28.83 51.67
C ALA A 150 -26.82 29.41 51.71
N GLU A 151 -27.46 29.47 52.87
CA GLU A 151 -28.81 30.06 53.01
C GLU A 151 -28.81 31.59 52.89
N LEU A 152 -27.71 32.26 53.23
CA LEU A 152 -27.60 33.73 53.18
C LEU A 152 -27.35 34.32 51.77
N LYS A 153 -27.02 33.50 50.76
CA LYS A 153 -26.72 33.99 49.40
C LYS A 153 -27.89 33.89 48.42
N LEU A 154 -29.03 33.33 48.82
CA LEU A 154 -30.24 33.26 47.99
C LEU A 154 -31.21 34.44 48.22
N GLU A 155 -31.14 35.13 49.36
CA GLU A 155 -32.02 36.27 49.65
C GLU A 155 -31.51 37.63 49.11
N GLN A 156 -30.20 37.80 48.87
CA GLN A 156 -29.65 39.09 48.43
C GLN A 156 -29.67 39.35 46.91
N ASN A 157 -30.04 38.37 46.09
CA ASN A 157 -30.10 38.52 44.62
C ASN A 157 -31.53 38.69 44.06
N LYS A 158 -32.51 39.08 44.90
CA LYS A 158 -33.91 39.21 44.49
C LYS A 158 -34.54 40.59 44.73
N THR A 159 -33.73 41.61 45.04
CA THR A 159 -34.25 42.94 45.40
C THR A 159 -33.49 44.09 44.76
N GLU A 160 -32.94 43.92 43.55
CA GLU A 160 -32.45 45.03 42.72
C GLU A 160 -32.89 44.86 41.26
N HIS A 161 -34.21 44.78 41.05
CA HIS A 161 -34.87 45.25 39.83
C HIS A 161 -36.38 45.27 40.06
N PHE A 162 -36.91 46.32 40.69
CA PHE A 162 -38.21 46.97 40.38
C PHE A 162 -38.52 48.05 41.44
N CYS A 163 -38.52 49.30 40.94
CA CYS A 163 -38.89 50.59 41.57
C CYS A 163 -37.96 51.19 42.63
#